data_AF-A0A392V2S4-F1
#
_entry.id   AF-A0A392V2S4-F1
#
_cell.length_a   1.000
_cell.length_b   1.000
_cell.length_c   1.000
_cell.angle_alpha   90.00
_cell.angle_beta   90.00
_cell.angle_gamma   90.00
#
_symmetry.space_group_name_H-M   'P 1'
#
loop_
_entity.id
_entity.type
_entity.pdbx_description
1 polymer ?
#
loop_
_entity_poly.entity_id
_entity_poly.type
_entity_poly.pdbx_seq_one_letter_code
_entity_poly.pdbx_strand_id
1 'polypeptide(L)' 'MSASKLNELKKKLEELLENRFVRPSVSQWGAPVLLVKKKDG' A
#
# COMPACT_ATOMS: atom_id res chain seq x y z
N MET A 1 1.88 2.37 -14.51
CA MET A 1 2.57 1.56 -13.47
C MET A 1 2.90 0.22 -14.09
N SER A 2 4.13 -0.28 -13.96
CA SER A 2 4.44 -1.65 -14.39
C SER A 2 3.62 -2.63 -13.56
N ALA A 3 3.20 -3.75 -14.17
CA ALA A 3 2.42 -4.78 -13.47
C ALA A 3 3.10 -5.29 -12.20
N SER A 4 4.45 -5.34 -12.20
CA SER A 4 5.26 -5.70 -11.04
C SER A 4 5.04 -4.78 -9.83
N LYS A 5 5.08 -3.46 -10.03
CA LYS A 5 4.94 -2.47 -8.95
C LYS A 5 3.55 -2.47 -8.33
N LEU A 6 2.51 -2.81 -9.10
CA LEU A 6 1.14 -2.95 -8.60
C LEU A 6 0.97 -4.21 -7.75
N ASN A 7 1.59 -5.33 -8.14
CA ASN A 7 1.54 -6.56 -7.35
C ASN A 7 2.26 -6.40 -6.00
N GLU A 8 3.43 -5.75 -5.98
CA GLU A 8 4.14 -5.42 -4.73
C GLU A 8 3.32 -4.51 -3.81
N LEU A 9 2.65 -3.50 -4.38
CA LEU A 9 1.79 -2.61 -3.62
C LEU A 9 0.60 -3.36 -2.99
N LYS A 10 -0.05 -4.24 -3.75
CA LYS A 10 -1.17 -5.05 -3.25
C LYS A 10 -0.74 -5.94 -2.09
N LYS A 11 0.37 -6.67 -2.25
CA LYS A 11 0.91 -7.54 -1.20
C LYS A 11 1.17 -6.76 0.09
N LYS A 12 1.78 -5.58 -0.02
CA LYS A 12 2.06 -4.73 1.16
C LYS A 12 0.78 -4.19 1.81
N LEU A 13 -0.25 -3.90 1.04
CA LEU A 13 -1.56 -3.49 1.58
C LEU A 13 -2.26 -4.64 2.30
N GLU A 14 -2.19 -5.87 1.77
CA GLU A 14 -2.71 -7.08 2.43
C GLU A 14 -2.03 -7.29 3.79
N GLU A 15 -0.70 -7.22 3.85
CA GLU A 15 0.06 -7.29 5.11
C GLU A 15 -0.38 -6.21 6.13
N LEU A 16 -0.65 -4.98 5.67
CA LEU A 16 -1.12 -3.90 6.55
C LEU A 16 -2.56 -4.11 7.04
N LEU A 17 -3.41 -4.70 6.21
CA LEU A 17 -4.79 -5.07 6.57
C LEU A 17 -4.79 -6.20 7.61
N GLU A 18 -3.97 -7.24 7.38
CA GLU A 18 -3.80 -8.37 8.30
C GLU A 18 -3.28 -7.92 9.67
N ASN A 19 -2.28 -7.03 9.68
CA ASN A 19 -1.74 -6.43 10.89
C ASN A 19 -2.69 -5.39 11.54
N ARG A 20 -3.88 -5.17 10.98
CA ARG A 20 -4.92 -4.24 11.48
C ARG A 20 -4.44 -2.77 11.56
N PHE A 21 -3.37 -2.42 10.83
CA PHE A 21 -2.88 -1.04 10.74
C PHE A 21 -3.78 -0.16 9.88
N VAL A 22 -4.42 -0.74 8.86
CA VAL A 22 -5.35 -0.03 7.96
C VAL A 22 -6.69 -0.77 7.86
N ARG A 23 -7.74 -0.06 7.44
CA ARG A 23 -9.07 -0.63 7.16
C ARG A 23 -9.67 0.02 5.91
N PRO A 24 -10.59 -0.67 5.21
CA PRO A 24 -11.34 -0.05 4.13
C PRO A 24 -12.06 1.22 4.61
N SER A 25 -12.03 2.26 3.79
CA SER A 25 -12.66 3.55 4.08
C SER A 25 -13.71 3.85 3.01
N VAL A 26 -14.82 4.47 3.43
CA VAL A 26 -15.90 4.98 2.56
C VAL A 26 -15.85 6.51 2.40
N SER A 27 -14.76 7.13 2.87
CA SER A 27 -14.57 8.58 2.80
C SER A 27 -14.52 9.09 1.36
N GLN A 28 -15.18 10.22 1.10
CA GLN A 28 -15.11 10.93 -0.17
C GLN A 28 -13.73 11.60 -0.40
N TRP A 29 -12.91 11.70 0.65
CA TRP A 29 -11.56 12.27 0.62
C TRP A 29 -10.49 11.18 0.59
N GLY A 30 -9.53 11.33 -0.31
CA GLY A 30 -8.35 10.46 -0.43
C GLY A 30 -7.05 11.27 -0.48
N ALA A 31 -5.95 10.61 -0.13
CA ALA A 31 -4.60 11.18 -0.23
C ALA A 31 -3.73 10.29 -1.13
N PRO A 32 -2.86 10.87 -1.98
CA PRO A 32 -1.92 10.09 -2.78
C PRO A 32 -0.87 9.43 -1.87
N VAL A 33 -0.50 8.18 -2.18
CA VAL A 33 0.52 7.42 -1.46
C VAL A 33 1.66 7.03 -2.39
N LEU A 34 2.90 7.18 -1.92
CA LEU A 34 4.10 6.80 -2.66
C LEU A 34 4.69 5.51 -2.09
N LEU A 35 4.90 4.52 -2.97
CA LEU A 35 5.70 3.34 -2.66
C LEU A 35 7.18 3.65 -2.87
N VAL A 36 7.94 3.69 -1.78
CA VAL A 36 9.38 3.91 -1.77
C VAL A 36 10.08 2.61 -1.42
N LYS A 37 11.02 2.17 -2.26
CA LYS A 37 11.97 1.11 -1.91
C LYS A 37 12.95 1.71 -0.90
N LYS A 38 13.03 1.13 0.30
CA LYS A 38 14.07 1.54 1.26
C LYS A 38 15.44 1.23 0.64
N LYS A 39 16.40 2.13 0.81
CA LYS A 39 17.81 1.76 0.67
C LYS A 39 18.10 0.90 1.89
N ASP A 40 18.38 -0.36 1.68
CA ASP A 40 18.74 -1.26 2.77
C ASP A 40 20.02 -0.76 3.46
N GLY A 41 20.25 -1.19 4.70
CA GLY A 41 21.57 -1.13 5.32
C GLY A 41 22.55 -2.04 4.59
#